data_AF-A0A385TYD0-F1
#
_entry.id   AF-A0A385TYD0-F1
#
_cell.length_a   1.000
_cell.length_b   1.000
_cell.length_c   1.000
_cell.angle_alpha   90.00
_cell.angle_beta   90.00
_cell.angle_gamma   90.00
#
_symmetry.space_group_name_H-M   'P 1'
#
loop_
_entity.id
_entity.type
_entity.pdbx_description
1 polymer ?
#
loop_
_entity_poly.entity_id
_entity_poly.type
_entity_poly.pdbx_seq_one_letter_code
_entity_poly.pdbx_strand_id
1 'polypeptide(L)'
;MNTNQTLRGFATISYWADDMEAAKAWYSDLLGIAPYFERSGPDGKPAYAEFRVGDYQHELGLIDRRFAPAQPTFCPGGAIMYWHVDDVEATLSRLKSMGAQEYEPLTHRGEGFITASVTDPYGNILGIMYNAHYLEILNSRIQG
;
A
#
# COMPACT_ATOMS: atom_id res chain seq x y z
N MET A 1 25.00 -14.13 2.82
CA MET A 1 24.38 -12.85 2.39
C MET A 1 25.44 -11.78 2.42
N ASN A 2 25.54 -10.93 1.39
CA ASN A 2 26.50 -9.83 1.35
C ASN A 2 26.15 -8.83 2.46
N THR A 3 26.97 -8.71 3.49
CA THR A 3 26.74 -7.83 4.67
C THR A 3 26.97 -6.35 4.37
N ASN A 4 27.36 -6.01 3.13
CA ASN A 4 27.66 -4.65 2.69
C ASN A 4 26.48 -3.91 2.02
N GLN A 5 25.28 -4.49 1.97
CA GLN A 5 24.10 -3.78 1.45
C GLN A 5 23.35 -3.05 2.57
N THR A 6 23.25 -1.72 2.45
CA THR A 6 22.59 -0.83 3.43
C THR A 6 21.08 -0.97 3.44
N LEU A 7 20.42 -0.97 2.27
CA LEU A 7 18.98 -1.20 2.16
C LEU A 7 18.72 -2.66 1.81
N ARG A 8 17.91 -3.33 2.63
CA ARG A 8 17.72 -4.79 2.58
C ARG A 8 16.41 -5.23 1.92
N GLY A 9 15.55 -4.27 1.62
CA GLY A 9 14.21 -4.50 1.12
C GLY A 9 13.27 -3.40 1.60
N PHE A 10 12.05 -3.42 1.06
CA PHE A 10 10.96 -2.60 1.55
C PHE A 10 10.49 -3.13 2.92
N ALA A 11 10.35 -2.25 3.90
CA ALA A 11 9.89 -2.61 5.24
C ALA A 11 8.40 -2.32 5.40
N THR A 12 8.03 -1.04 5.30
CA THR A 12 6.69 -0.55 5.64
C THR A 12 6.32 0.62 4.73
N ILE A 13 5.06 0.69 4.31
CA ILE A 13 4.44 1.90 3.74
C ILE A 13 3.52 2.50 4.78
N SER A 14 3.57 3.82 4.91
CA SER A 14 2.68 4.58 5.79
C SER A 14 1.62 5.30 4.97
N TYR A 15 0.38 5.17 5.41
CA TYR A 15 -0.77 5.91 4.91
C TYR A 15 -1.43 6.66 6.05
N TRP A 16 -1.93 7.86 5.75
CA TRP A 16 -2.49 8.76 6.74
C TRP A 16 -3.97 8.99 6.52
N ALA A 17 -4.74 8.98 7.62
CA ALA A 17 -6.16 9.27 7.61
C ALA A 17 -6.55 10.16 8.79
N ASP A 18 -7.54 11.02 8.57
CA ASP A 18 -8.14 11.82 9.65
C ASP A 18 -9.14 10.99 10.47
N ASP A 19 -9.85 10.06 9.82
CA ASP A 19 -10.75 9.09 10.47
C ASP A 19 -10.15 7.69 10.41
N MET A 20 -9.49 7.29 11.50
CA MET A 20 -8.81 6.00 11.60
C MET A 20 -9.76 4.80 11.59
N GLU A 21 -10.98 4.93 12.14
CA GLU A 21 -11.92 3.79 12.14
C GLU A 21 -12.50 3.57 10.74
N ALA A 22 -12.85 4.65 10.03
CA ALA A 22 -13.25 4.56 8.64
C ALA A 22 -12.14 3.97 7.77
N ALA A 23 -10.89 4.45 7.93
CA ALA A 23 -9.75 3.97 7.17
C ALA A 23 -9.46 2.48 7.43
N LYS A 24 -9.46 2.06 8.69
CA LYS A 24 -9.32 0.65 9.05
C LYS A 24 -10.39 -0.22 8.40
N ALA A 25 -11.66 0.20 8.45
CA ALA A 25 -12.76 -0.56 7.84
C ALA A 25 -12.59 -0.67 6.33
N TRP A 26 -12.25 0.44 5.66
CA TRP A 26 -12.03 0.49 4.22
C TRP A 26 -10.87 -0.42 3.77
N TYR A 27 -9.72 -0.34 4.47
CA TYR A 27 -8.56 -1.18 4.16
C TYR A 27 -8.79 -2.64 4.53
N SER A 28 -9.56 -2.93 5.59
CA SER A 28 -9.89 -4.32 5.95
C SER A 28 -10.80 -4.96 4.89
N ASP A 29 -11.77 -4.22 4.35
CA ASP A 29 -12.56 -4.66 3.21
C ASP A 29 -11.67 -4.87 1.99
N LEU A 30 -10.86 -3.87 1.61
CA LEU A 30 -9.94 -3.97 0.46
C LEU A 30 -9.02 -5.20 0.55
N LEU A 31 -8.39 -5.42 1.71
CA LEU A 31 -7.38 -6.46 1.89
C LEU A 31 -7.97 -7.82 2.27
N GLY A 32 -9.23 -7.88 2.70
CA GLY A 32 -9.88 -9.11 3.18
C GLY A 32 -9.33 -9.62 4.51
N ILE A 33 -8.59 -8.79 5.25
CA ILE A 33 -7.94 -9.12 6.53
C ILE A 33 -8.11 -7.98 7.53
N ALA A 34 -8.11 -8.31 8.82
CA ALA A 34 -8.07 -7.32 9.90
C ALA A 34 -6.62 -6.84 10.14
N PRO A 35 -6.42 -5.64 10.72
CA PRO A 35 -5.10 -5.23 11.18
C PRO A 35 -4.59 -6.23 12.23
N TYR A 36 -3.32 -6.58 12.15
CA TYR A 36 -2.70 -7.53 13.08
C TYR A 36 -2.23 -6.84 14.38
N PHE A 37 -2.01 -5.53 14.31
CA PHE A 37 -1.59 -4.69 15.43
C PHE A 37 -2.32 -3.35 15.39
N GLU A 38 -2.71 -2.86 16.56
CA GLU A 38 -3.33 -1.55 16.74
C GLU A 38 -2.77 -0.85 17.97
N ARG A 39 -2.73 0.48 17.93
CA ARG A 39 -2.35 1.30 19.08
C ARG A 39 -3.23 2.55 19.16
N SER A 40 -3.77 2.79 20.35
CA SER A 40 -4.46 4.04 20.68
C SER A 40 -3.47 5.12 21.11
N GLY A 41 -3.82 6.37 20.83
CA GLY A 41 -3.11 7.56 21.30
C GLY A 41 -3.42 7.90 22.77
N PRO A 42 -2.78 8.96 23.32
CA PRO A 42 -2.98 9.39 24.70
C PRO A 42 -4.43 9.78 25.05
N ASP A 43 -5.22 10.12 24.03
CA ASP A 43 -6.64 10.47 24.08
C ASP A 43 -7.58 9.25 23.95
N GLY A 44 -7.03 8.03 23.92
CA GLY A 44 -7.78 6.77 23.83
C GLY A 44 -8.28 6.41 22.43
N LYS A 45 -8.13 7.32 21.45
CA LYS A 45 -8.53 7.11 20.05
C LYS A 45 -7.48 6.31 19.28
N PRO A 46 -7.86 5.55 18.23
CA PRO A 46 -6.88 4.84 17.39
C PRO A 46 -5.88 5.83 16.79
N ALA A 47 -4.59 5.51 16.93
CA ALA A 47 -3.48 6.30 16.40
C ALA A 47 -2.68 5.56 15.33
N TYR A 48 -2.70 4.21 15.39
CA TYR A 48 -1.98 3.34 14.48
C TYR A 48 -2.72 2.02 14.29
N ALA A 49 -2.76 1.51 13.06
CA ALA A 49 -3.19 0.17 12.73
C ALA A 49 -2.28 -0.41 11.64
N GLU A 50 -1.84 -1.66 11.77
CA GLU A 50 -0.88 -2.27 10.85
C GLU A 50 -1.41 -3.57 10.26
N PHE A 51 -1.20 -3.73 8.97
CA PHE A 51 -1.57 -4.92 8.20
C PHE A 51 -0.31 -5.63 7.73
N ARG A 52 -0.41 -6.96 7.60
CA ARG A 52 0.57 -7.79 6.88
C ARG A 52 -0.05 -8.26 5.58
N VAL A 53 0.48 -7.79 4.47
CA VAL A 53 -0.16 -7.93 3.16
C VAL A 53 0.63 -8.88 2.28
N GLY A 54 -0.10 -9.80 1.62
CA GLY A 54 0.41 -10.66 0.57
C GLY A 54 1.44 -11.71 1.00
N ASP A 55 2.12 -12.27 0.01
CA ASP A 55 2.98 -13.46 0.15
C ASP A 55 4.20 -13.25 1.04
N TYR A 56 4.64 -12.00 1.15
CA TYR A 56 5.80 -11.60 1.95
C TYR A 56 5.44 -10.94 3.27
N GLN A 57 4.14 -10.81 3.58
CA GLN A 57 3.67 -10.15 4.80
C GLN A 57 4.21 -8.72 4.92
N HIS A 58 4.31 -7.99 3.80
CA HIS A 58 4.80 -6.60 3.79
C HIS A 58 3.89 -5.71 4.64
N GLU A 59 4.47 -4.72 5.31
CA GLU A 59 3.74 -3.91 6.28
C GLU A 59 3.07 -2.70 5.60
N LEU A 60 1.77 -2.53 5.90
CA LEU A 60 1.01 -1.32 5.60
C LEU A 60 0.52 -0.74 6.93
N GLY A 61 1.05 0.43 7.29
CA GLY A 61 0.68 1.16 8.50
C GLY A 61 -0.29 2.29 8.20
N LEU A 62 -1.49 2.24 8.78
CA LEU A 62 -2.41 3.38 8.86
C LEU A 62 -2.06 4.21 10.09
N ILE A 63 -1.95 5.52 9.90
CA ILE A 63 -1.51 6.47 10.93
C ILE A 63 -2.50 7.63 10.99
N ASP A 64 -2.89 8.03 12.20
CA ASP A 64 -3.66 9.25 12.38
C ASP A 64 -2.87 10.45 11.80
N ARG A 65 -3.52 11.23 10.94
CA ARG A 65 -2.93 12.37 10.23
C ARG A 65 -2.25 13.38 11.16
N ARG A 66 -2.66 13.47 12.43
CA ARG A 66 -1.99 14.34 13.42
C ARG A 66 -0.52 14.00 13.66
N PHE A 67 -0.08 12.80 13.28
CA PHE A 67 1.32 12.36 13.33
C PHE A 67 2.02 12.41 11.96
N ALA A 68 1.38 12.97 10.94
CA ALA A 68 2.00 13.14 9.63
C ALA A 68 3.24 14.05 9.74
N PRO A 69 4.33 13.75 9.00
CA PRO A 69 5.46 14.66 8.90
C PRO A 69 5.01 16.01 8.31
N ALA A 70 5.75 17.07 8.62
CA ALA A 70 5.48 18.39 8.04
C ALA A 70 5.46 18.29 6.50
N GLN A 71 4.31 18.61 5.88
CA GLN A 71 4.19 18.59 4.43
C GLN A 71 4.86 19.84 3.84
N PRO A 72 5.96 19.72 3.08
CA PRO A 72 6.47 20.86 2.33
C PRO A 72 5.42 21.29 1.29
N THR A 73 5.05 22.57 1.31
CA THR A 73 4.05 23.19 0.43
C THR A 73 4.49 23.33 -1.04
N PHE A 74 5.59 22.70 -1.43
CA PHE A 74 6.16 22.76 -2.79
C PHE A 74 6.53 21.36 -3.25
N CYS A 75 5.82 20.86 -4.27
CA CYS A 75 5.80 19.48 -4.76
C CYS A 75 7.20 18.84 -4.88
N PRO A 76 7.67 18.06 -3.89
CA PRO A 76 8.94 17.35 -3.97
C PRO A 76 8.66 15.85 -4.20
N GLY A 77 8.83 15.39 -5.45
CA GLY A 77 8.92 13.97 -5.84
C GLY A 77 7.66 13.10 -5.68
N GLY A 78 7.12 12.61 -6.80
CA GLY A 78 5.99 11.67 -6.86
C GLY A 78 6.41 10.20 -6.77
N ALA A 79 6.78 9.74 -5.57
CA ALA A 79 7.04 8.32 -5.37
C ALA A 79 5.72 7.53 -5.31
N ILE A 80 5.64 6.44 -6.08
CA ILE A 80 4.52 5.49 -6.04
C ILE A 80 5.10 4.12 -5.70
N MET A 81 4.55 3.51 -4.65
CA MET A 81 4.81 2.11 -4.33
C MET A 81 3.72 1.27 -4.97
N TYR A 82 4.10 0.15 -5.61
CA TYR A 82 3.17 -0.72 -6.32
C TYR A 82 3.03 -2.07 -5.61
N TRP A 83 1.80 -2.41 -5.21
CA TRP A 83 1.43 -3.73 -4.73
C TRP A 83 1.23 -4.68 -5.91
N HIS A 84 1.76 -5.90 -5.82
CA HIS A 84 1.49 -6.91 -6.83
C HIS A 84 0.01 -7.34 -6.78
N VAL A 85 -0.65 -7.38 -7.94
CA VAL A 85 -1.99 -7.96 -8.11
C VAL A 85 -2.03 -8.77 -9.41
N ASP A 86 -2.79 -9.87 -9.40
CA ASP A 86 -2.92 -10.74 -10.58
C ASP A 86 -3.74 -10.10 -11.70
N ASP A 87 -4.78 -9.33 -11.34
CA ASP A 87 -5.67 -8.63 -12.27
C ASP A 87 -5.75 -7.13 -11.91
N VAL A 88 -4.99 -6.32 -12.65
CA VAL A 88 -4.92 -4.86 -12.45
C VAL A 88 -6.24 -4.19 -12.81
N GLU A 89 -6.94 -4.66 -13.84
CA GLU A 89 -8.17 -4.04 -14.32
C GLU A 89 -9.33 -4.28 -13.33
N ALA A 90 -9.48 -5.52 -12.86
CA ALA A 90 -10.47 -5.87 -11.86
C ALA A 90 -10.19 -5.14 -10.52
N THR A 91 -8.92 -5.11 -10.10
CA THR A 91 -8.52 -4.40 -8.88
C THR A 91 -8.76 -2.90 -8.98
N LEU A 92 -8.42 -2.28 -10.13
CA LEU A 92 -8.67 -0.85 -10.36
C LEU A 92 -10.17 -0.53 -10.32
N SER A 93 -10.98 -1.36 -10.98
CA SER A 93 -12.44 -1.27 -10.96
C SER A 93 -13.01 -1.35 -9.54
N ARG A 94 -12.51 -2.30 -8.74
CA ARG A 94 -12.89 -2.42 -7.33
C ARG A 94 -12.51 -1.20 -6.52
N LEU A 95 -11.26 -0.73 -6.62
CA LEU A 95 -10.80 0.48 -5.91
C LEU A 95 -11.67 1.69 -6.22
N LYS A 96 -12.01 1.90 -7.51
CA LYS A 96 -12.93 2.97 -7.93
C LYS A 96 -14.32 2.81 -7.32
N SER A 97 -14.86 1.59 -7.26
CA SER A 97 -16.16 1.33 -6.62
C SER A 97 -16.18 1.62 -5.11
N MET A 98 -15.01 1.53 -4.46
CA MET A 98 -14.81 1.86 -3.04
C MET A 98 -14.54 3.35 -2.80
N GLY A 99 -14.67 4.20 -3.82
CA GLY A 99 -14.52 5.65 -3.72
C GLY A 99 -13.11 6.19 -3.98
N ALA A 100 -12.16 5.35 -4.38
CA ALA A 100 -10.84 5.81 -4.81
C ALA A 100 -10.92 6.51 -6.18
N GLN A 101 -10.09 7.52 -6.39
CA GLN A 101 -10.03 8.27 -7.65
C GLN A 101 -8.80 7.88 -8.44
N GLU A 102 -8.91 7.78 -9.77
CA GLU A 102 -7.75 7.49 -10.62
C GLU A 102 -6.66 8.56 -10.46
N TYR A 103 -5.43 8.12 -10.23
CA TYR A 103 -4.24 8.96 -10.17
C TYR A 103 -3.39 8.78 -11.43
N GLU A 104 -2.99 7.54 -11.74
CA GLU A 104 -2.46 7.15 -13.05
C GLU A 104 -3.34 6.05 -13.66
N PRO A 105 -3.69 6.17 -14.96
CA PRO A 105 -4.50 5.16 -15.63
C PRO A 105 -3.75 3.84 -15.76
N LEU A 106 -4.50 2.76 -16.01
CA LEU A 106 -3.92 1.47 -16.36
C LEU A 106 -3.01 1.63 -17.58
N THR A 107 -1.74 1.28 -17.39
CA THR A 107 -0.70 1.44 -18.41
C THR A 107 0.10 0.16 -18.54
N HIS A 108 0.19 -0.38 -19.76
CA HIS A 108 1.11 -1.46 -20.09
C HIS A 108 2.54 -0.90 -20.20
N ARG A 109 3.45 -1.38 -19.35
CA ARG A 109 4.84 -0.89 -19.24
C ARG A 109 5.86 -1.77 -19.96
N GLY A 110 5.42 -2.87 -20.55
CA GLY A 110 6.26 -3.87 -21.21
C GLY A 110 5.78 -5.28 -20.91
N GLU A 111 6.53 -6.29 -21.35
CA GLU A 111 6.19 -7.69 -21.14
C GLU A 111 6.14 -8.02 -19.64
N GLY A 112 4.95 -8.43 -19.16
CA GLY A 112 4.76 -8.82 -17.77
C GLY A 112 4.65 -7.66 -16.76
N PHE A 113 4.46 -6.43 -17.23
CA PHE A 113 4.32 -5.25 -16.37
C PHE A 113 3.11 -4.39 -16.75
N ILE A 114 2.13 -4.31 -15.85
CA ILE A 114 0.95 -3.44 -15.98
C ILE A 114 0.83 -2.64 -14.70
N THR A 115 0.72 -1.32 -14.78
CA THR A 115 0.61 -0.43 -13.60
C THR A 115 -0.68 0.36 -13.63
N ALA A 116 -1.27 0.61 -12.48
CA ALA A 116 -2.25 1.68 -12.26
C ALA A 116 -2.05 2.27 -10.87
N SER A 117 -2.55 3.48 -10.63
CA SER A 117 -2.59 4.01 -9.27
C SER A 117 -3.83 4.86 -9.04
N VAL A 118 -4.26 4.89 -7.78
CA VAL A 118 -5.42 5.67 -7.32
C VAL A 118 -5.02 6.51 -6.13
N THR A 119 -5.76 7.59 -5.91
CA THR A 119 -5.84 8.26 -4.62
C THR A 119 -6.99 7.62 -3.83
N ASP A 120 -6.69 7.08 -2.65
CA ASP A 120 -7.73 6.56 -1.75
C ASP A 120 -8.63 7.69 -1.20
N PRO A 121 -9.73 7.38 -0.49
CA PRO A 121 -10.59 8.41 0.11
C PRO A 121 -9.89 9.33 1.13
N TYR A 122 -8.68 8.99 1.57
CA TYR A 122 -7.91 9.68 2.59
C TYR A 122 -6.73 10.48 2.02
N GLY A 123 -6.56 10.50 0.70
CA GLY A 123 -5.51 11.26 0.01
C GLY A 123 -4.18 10.51 -0.18
N ASN A 124 -4.11 9.22 0.12
CA ASN A 124 -2.91 8.42 -0.09
C ASN A 124 -2.86 7.87 -1.52
N ILE A 125 -1.66 7.81 -2.10
CA ILE A 125 -1.45 7.17 -3.40
C ILE A 125 -1.25 5.66 -3.19
N LEU A 126 -2.14 4.88 -3.78
CA LEU A 126 -2.09 3.42 -3.82
C LEU A 126 -1.79 2.94 -5.24
N GLY A 127 -0.57 2.45 -5.45
CA GLY A 127 -0.16 1.81 -6.70
C GLY A 127 -0.48 0.32 -6.69
N ILE A 128 -1.00 -0.17 -7.81
CA ILE A 128 -1.20 -1.60 -8.09
C ILE A 128 -0.48 -1.98 -9.38
N MET A 129 0.07 -3.19 -9.42
CA MET A 129 0.86 -3.64 -10.55
C MET A 129 0.77 -5.14 -10.75
N TYR A 130 0.58 -5.58 -11.99
CA TYR A 130 1.00 -6.92 -12.38
C TYR A 130 2.50 -6.87 -12.66
N ASN A 131 3.29 -7.66 -11.93
CA ASN A 131 4.74 -7.64 -12.00
C ASN A 131 5.30 -9.07 -12.11
N ALA A 132 5.78 -9.44 -13.30
CA ALA A 132 6.34 -10.77 -13.55
C ALA A 132 7.54 -11.12 -12.66
N HIS A 133 8.37 -10.14 -12.30
CA HIS A 133 9.52 -10.36 -11.41
C HIS A 133 9.08 -10.69 -9.98
N TYR A 134 7.99 -10.11 -9.48
CA TYR A 134 7.43 -10.49 -8.18
C TYR A 134 7.11 -11.99 -8.13
N LEU A 135 6.44 -12.50 -9.17
CA LEU A 135 6.09 -13.92 -9.28
C LEU A 135 7.32 -14.82 -9.42
N GLU A 136 8.35 -14.38 -10.15
CA GLU A 136 9.62 -15.08 -10.25
C GLU A 136 10.26 -15.29 -8.86
N ILE A 137 10.37 -14.21 -8.06
CA ILE A 137 10.94 -14.29 -6.71
C ILE A 137 10.05 -15.14 -5.80
N LEU A 138 8.73 -15.04 -5.90
CA LEU A 138 7.80 -15.85 -5.10
C LEU A 138 7.98 -17.35 -5.39
N ASN A 139 8.00 -17.71 -6.67
CA ASN A 139 8.19 -19.09 -7.11
C ASN A 139 9.55 -19.66 -6.68
N SER A 140 10.61 -18.83 -6.72
CA SER A 140 11.95 -19.25 -6.28
C SER A 140 12.00 -19.64 -4.79
N ARG A 141 11.09 -19.10 -3.96
CA ARG A 141 11.01 -19.41 -2.53
C ARG A 141 10.16 -20.63 -2.21
N ILE A 142 9.19 -20.96 -3.06
CA ILE A 142 8.33 -22.14 -2.87
C ILE A 142 9.06 -23.42 -3.28
N GLN A 143 9.99 -23.31 -4.23
CA GLN A 143 10.74 -24.45 -4.78
C GLN A 143 12.01 -24.82 -3.98
N GLY A 144 12.38 -24.04 -2.96
CA GLY A 144 13.54 -24.29 -2.09
C GLY A 144 13.12 -24.71 -0.70
#